data_AF-A0A066YWU8-F1
#
_entry.id   AF-A0A066YWU8-F1
#
_cell.length_a   1.000
_cell.length_b   1.000
_cell.length_c   1.000
_cell.angle_alpha   90.00
_cell.angle_beta   90.00
_cell.angle_gamma   90.00
#
_symmetry.space_group_name_H-M   'P 1'
#
loop_
_entity.id
_entity.type
_entity.pdbx_description
1 polymer ?
#
loop_
_entity_poly.entity_id
_entity_poly.type
_entity_poly.pdbx_seq_one_letter_code
_entity_poly.pdbx_strand_id
1 'polypeptide(L)'
;MRKLIALRRAHPGLGPDAPVELLYTGYPLTYLRGGRYLVVVNPRRTPAHLPVERELPGRLLFGRGVSVTHSALHADGFSYGVFTY
;
A
#
# COMPACT_ATOMS: atom_id res chain seq x y z
N MET A 1 5.71 -19.15 5.30
CA MET A 1 5.22 -18.62 4.00
C MET A 1 3.72 -18.88 3.84
N ARG A 2 2.83 -18.07 4.43
CA ARG A 2 1.36 -18.25 4.30
C ARG A 2 0.53 -16.96 4.26
N LYS A 3 1.13 -15.77 4.40
CA LYS A 3 0.38 -14.51 4.56
C LYS A 3 -0.07 -13.83 3.27
N LEU A 4 0.48 -14.18 2.10
CA LEU A 4 0.04 -13.62 0.81
C LEU A 4 -1.12 -14.40 0.15
N ILE A 5 -1.34 -15.66 0.54
CA ILE A 5 -2.50 -16.45 0.08
C ILE A 5 -3.76 -16.03 0.84
N ALA A 6 -3.62 -15.59 2.10
CA ALA A 6 -4.74 -15.11 2.92
C ALA A 6 -5.37 -13.81 2.38
N LEU A 7 -4.58 -12.95 1.71
CA LEU A 7 -5.12 -11.72 1.11
C LEU A 7 -5.97 -12.00 -0.13
N ARG A 8 -5.68 -13.09 -0.85
CA ARG A 8 -6.44 -13.53 -2.04
C ARG A 8 -7.79 -14.17 -1.69
N ARG A 9 -8.03 -14.49 -0.41
CA ARG A 9 -9.22 -15.22 0.06
C ARG A 9 -10.24 -14.35 0.80
N ALA A 10 -9.88 -13.13 1.19
CA ALA A 10 -10.67 -12.33 2.14
C ALA A 10 -11.52 -11.20 1.52
N HIS A 11 -11.43 -10.91 0.22
CA HIS A 11 -12.19 -9.81 -0.38
C HIS A 11 -12.80 -10.17 -1.75
N PRO A 12 -14.08 -10.57 -1.79
CA PRO A 12 -14.89 -10.62 -3.01
C PRO A 12 -15.08 -9.26 -3.70
N GLY A 13 -14.64 -8.15 -3.09
CA GLY A 13 -14.47 -6.86 -3.76
C GLY A 13 -13.25 -6.80 -4.73
N LEU A 14 -12.52 -7.91 -4.89
CA LEU A 14 -11.61 -8.22 -5.99
C LEU A 14 -12.40 -8.79 -7.19
N GLY A 15 -13.58 -8.22 -7.49
CA GLY A 15 -14.27 -8.47 -8.75
C GLY A 15 -13.52 -7.81 -9.92
N PRO A 16 -13.71 -8.29 -11.16
CA PRO A 16 -13.00 -7.85 -12.36
C PRO A 16 -13.15 -6.35 -12.73
N ASP A 17 -13.99 -5.58 -12.04
CA ASP A 17 -14.40 -4.23 -12.46
C ASP A 17 -13.74 -3.05 -11.72
N ALA A 18 -12.98 -3.27 -10.64
CA ALA A 18 -12.34 -2.17 -9.91
C ALA A 18 -10.91 -1.93 -10.40
N PRO A 19 -10.58 -0.76 -10.97
CA PRO A 19 -9.23 -0.49 -11.47
C PRO A 19 -8.23 -0.51 -10.31
N VAL A 20 -7.20 -1.34 -10.46
CA VAL A 20 -6.03 -1.40 -9.59
C VAL A 20 -4.87 -0.79 -10.35
N GLU A 21 -4.33 0.31 -9.83
CA GLU A 21 -3.15 0.95 -10.40
C GLU A 21 -1.96 0.62 -9.52
N LEU A 22 -1.04 -0.21 -10.02
CA LEU A 22 0.21 -0.49 -9.31
C LEU A 22 1.14 0.71 -9.45
N LEU A 23 1.49 1.32 -8.32
CA LEU A 23 2.49 2.38 -8.27
C LEU A 23 3.90 1.79 -8.17
N TYR A 24 4.05 0.65 -7.48
CA TYR A 24 5.34 -0.01 -7.34
C TYR A 24 5.20 -1.53 -7.26
N THR A 25 5.93 -2.24 -8.12
CA THR A 25 5.94 -3.71 -8.22
C THR A 25 6.94 -4.39 -7.27
N GLY A 26 7.82 -3.61 -6.63
CA GLY A 26 8.77 -4.08 -5.61
C GLY A 26 8.23 -3.96 -4.19
N TYR A 27 9.10 -4.20 -3.20
CA TYR A 27 8.76 -3.94 -1.79
C TYR A 27 9.34 -2.59 -1.37
N PRO A 28 8.49 -1.68 -0.87
CA PRO A 28 7.14 -1.91 -0.37
C PRO A 28 6.10 -1.95 -1.50
N LEU A 29 5.23 -2.97 -1.48
CA LEU A 29 4.18 -3.15 -2.48
C LEU A 29 3.17 -2.01 -2.30
N THR A 30 3.04 -1.18 -3.33
CA THR A 30 2.24 0.03 -3.29
C THR A 30 1.27 0.07 -4.47
N TYR A 31 -0.03 0.15 -4.19
CA TYR A 31 -1.05 0.19 -5.23
C TYR A 31 -2.25 1.05 -4.83
N LEU A 32 -2.90 1.64 -5.84
CA LEU A 32 -4.18 2.32 -5.71
C LEU A 32 -5.31 1.37 -6.02
N ARG A 33 -6.38 1.48 -5.25
CA ARG A 33 -7.62 0.72 -5.45
C ARG A 33 -8.78 1.68 -5.67
N GLY A 34 -9.39 1.58 -6.85
CA GLY A 34 -10.54 2.41 -7.22
C GLY A 34 -10.26 3.91 -7.21
N GLY A 35 -8.99 4.32 -7.38
CA GLY A 35 -8.56 5.72 -7.35
C GLY A 35 -8.77 6.46 -6.03
N ARG A 36 -9.19 5.77 -4.95
CA ARG A 36 -9.57 6.40 -3.67
C ARG A 36 -8.77 5.88 -2.49
N TYR A 37 -8.21 4.68 -2.60
CA TYR A 37 -7.46 4.06 -1.52
C TYR A 37 -6.05 3.71 -1.98
N LEU A 38 -5.05 4.17 -1.24
CA LEU A 38 -3.67 3.76 -1.40
C LEU A 38 -3.37 2.66 -0.40
N VAL A 39 -2.83 1.54 -0.86
CA VAL A 39 -2.42 0.42 -0.02
C VAL A 39 -0.91 0.22 -0.14
N VAL A 40 -0.26 0.10 1.01
CA VAL A 40 1.18 0.00 1.18
C VAL A 40 1.50 -1.20 2.05
N VAL A 41 2.40 -2.08 1.62
CA VAL A 41 2.82 -3.24 2.40
C VAL A 41 4.32 -3.47 2.26
N ASN A 42 5.05 -3.40 3.38
CA ASN A 42 6.45 -3.79 3.46
C ASN A 42 6.63 -5.06 4.30
N PRO A 43 6.70 -6.25 3.69
CA PRO A 43 6.97 -7.48 4.42
C PRO A 43 8.46 -7.65 4.74
N ARG A 44 9.35 -6.77 4.25
CA ARG A 44 10.79 -6.86 4.54
C ARG A 44 11.06 -6.41 5.98
N ARG A 45 12.16 -6.91 6.55
CA ARG A 45 12.69 -6.39 7.83
C ARG A 45 13.31 -5.01 7.68
N THR A 46 13.81 -4.71 6.49
CA THR A 46 14.45 -3.44 6.18
C THR A 46 13.39 -2.37 5.92
N PRO A 47 13.56 -1.16 6.48
CA PRO A 47 12.75 -0.03 6.08
C PRO A 47 12.96 0.26 4.60
N ALA A 48 11.95 0.86 3.98
CA ALA A 48 11.99 1.24 2.60
C ALA A 48 11.39 2.62 2.39
N HIS A 49 12.06 3.40 1.54
CA HIS A 49 11.64 4.72 1.13
C HIS A 49 11.39 4.69 -0.36
N LEU A 50 10.21 5.15 -0.77
CA LEU A 50 9.87 5.35 -2.17
C LEU A 50 9.58 6.83 -2.39
N PRO A 51 10.29 7.50 -3.33
CA PRO A 51 9.82 8.77 -3.82
C PRO A 51 8.51 8.54 -4.57
N VAL A 52 7.57 9.47 -4.41
CA VAL A 52 6.30 9.39 -5.11
C VAL A 52 6.13 10.61 -5.98
N GLU A 53 5.97 10.37 -7.28
CA GLU A 53 5.85 11.41 -8.31
C GLU A 53 4.48 12.10 -8.32
N ARG A 54 3.54 11.60 -7.52
CA ARG A 54 2.19 12.13 -7.37
C ARG A 54 1.89 12.43 -5.92
N GLU A 55 1.05 13.44 -5.71
CA GLU A 55 0.59 13.79 -4.36
C GLU A 55 -0.16 12.59 -3.76
N LEU A 56 0.38 12.07 -2.66
CA LEU A 56 -0.23 10.94 -1.98
C LEU A 56 -1.27 11.40 -0.95
N PRO A 57 -2.30 10.57 -0.72
CA PRO A 57 -3.26 10.80 0.34
C PRO A 57 -2.59 10.91 1.72
N GLY A 58 -2.86 12.00 2.43
CA GLY A 58 -2.28 12.27 3.74
C GLY A 58 -2.95 11.51 4.90
N ARG A 59 -4.18 11.02 4.72
CA ARG A 59 -4.95 10.41 5.82
C ARG A 59 -4.76 8.90 5.87
N LEU A 60 -3.98 8.44 6.86
CA LEU A 60 -3.91 7.03 7.22
C LEU A 60 -5.25 6.58 7.81
N LEU A 61 -5.91 5.64 7.15
CA LEU A 61 -7.11 4.98 7.67
C LEU A 61 -6.75 3.83 8.60
N PHE A 62 -5.77 3.02 8.20
CA PHE A 62 -5.40 1.83 8.93
C PHE A 62 -3.98 1.41 8.59
N GLY A 63 -3.13 1.22 9.59
CA GLY A 63 -1.76 0.81 9.33
C GLY A 63 -0.87 0.89 10.55
N ARG A 64 0.37 0.47 10.36
CA ARG A 64 1.44 0.53 11.34
C ARG A 64 2.79 0.60 10.64
N GLY A 65 3.64 1.52 11.09
CA GLY A 65 4.99 1.71 10.57
C GLY A 65 5.03 2.22 9.13
N VAL A 66 3.96 2.83 8.65
CA VAL A 66 3.93 3.51 7.35
C VAL A 66 3.57 4.95 7.56
N SER A 67 4.38 5.84 7.01
CA SER A 67 4.11 7.27 6.92
C SER A 67 4.20 7.69 5.46
N VAL A 68 3.31 8.60 5.10
CA VAL A 68 3.24 9.19 3.76
C VAL A 68 3.37 10.69 3.94
N THR A 69 4.30 11.26 3.19
CA THR A 69 4.43 12.71 3.01
C THR A 69 3.97 13.06 1.60
N HIS A 70 3.90 14.36 1.28
CA HIS A 70 3.48 14.83 -0.04
C HIS A 70 4.35 14.30 -1.19
N SER A 71 5.60 13.91 -0.92
CA SER A 71 6.59 13.51 -1.93
C SER A 71 7.26 12.16 -1.68
N ALA A 72 7.03 11.54 -0.52
CA ALA A 72 7.68 10.29 -0.16
C ALA A 72 6.79 9.38 0.67
N LEU A 73 6.93 8.09 0.43
CA LEU A 73 6.35 7.03 1.22
C LEU A 73 7.48 6.36 2.02
N HIS A 74 7.31 6.30 3.33
CA HIS A 74 8.20 5.60 4.23
C HIS A 74 7.47 4.41 4.85
N ALA A 75 8.08 3.24 4.73
CA ALA A 75 7.52 2.00 5.22
C ALA A 75 8.60 1.25 6.02
N ASP A 76 8.43 1.20 7.34
CA ASP A 76 9.31 0.46 8.26
C ASP A 76 9.32 -1.04 7.94
N GLY A 77 10.21 -1.77 8.61
CA GLY A 77 10.20 -3.23 8.55
C GLY A 77 8.88 -3.82 9.06
N PHE A 78 8.32 -4.77 8.32
CA PHE A 78 7.01 -5.40 8.63
C PHE A 78 5.85 -4.41 8.74
N SER A 79 5.89 -3.32 7.98
CA SER A 79 4.86 -2.29 7.98
C SER A 79 3.75 -2.55 6.96
N TYR A 80 2.59 -1.94 7.21
CA TYR A 80 1.47 -1.91 6.28
C TYR A 80 0.62 -0.66 6.53
N GLY A 81 -0.03 -0.14 5.49
CA GLY A 81 -0.83 1.08 5.57
C GLY A 81 -1.87 1.16 4.47
N VAL A 82 -3.03 1.73 4.82
CA VAL A 82 -4.13 2.06 3.93
C VAL A 82 -4.45 3.53 4.14
N PHE A 83 -4.42 4.29 3.06
CA PHE A 83 -4.69 5.72 3.07
C PHE A 83 -5.88 6.02 2.17
N THR A 84 -6.61 7.08 2.49
CA THR A 84 -7.69 7.61 1.64
C THR A 84 -7.29 8.96 1.10
N TYR A 85 -7.59 9.18 -0.19
CA TYR A 85 -7.64 10.53 -0.75
C TYR A 85 -8.68 11.38 -0.02
#